data_AF-A0A409XY62-F1
#
_entry.id   AF-A0A409XY62-F1
#
_cell.length_a   1.000
_cell.length_b   1.000
_cell.length_c   1.000
_cell.angle_alpha   90.00
_cell.angle_beta   90.00
_cell.angle_gamma   90.00
#
_symmetry.space_group_name_H-M   'P 1'
#
loop_
_entity.id
_entity.type
_entity.pdbx_description
1 polymer ?
#
loop_
_entity_poly.entity_id
_entity_poly.type
_entity_poly.pdbx_seq_one_letter_code
_entity_poly.pdbx_strand_id
1 'polypeptide(L)'
;SLLDNCEALKWAYGVIFELFKKFGLALEHDKSEVFHFDWSHSKDNPPVDLGYASYTGATPLKPKLYWRYLGFYFDCKLTFTEHVRYYSTKALSTVKAMKMLGSSTRGLRPVQKRVLYCACVLPIVTYGFRLWYFAAARCKGALHHLSTMQRSAALWITGAFRTSLTGGVEALAGLPPINLLLRRLSERADYRFATLTPTHPVRAFLSRFNCGTIAPHPSLSIQTMSELEIFRTSGTLFEPGVRLMDRFADQVHFDDCKISCGDADKKLKHRTKHLDKLWDKISENIGTYYAGTDARRYQAIAASILFSGGVERWRTRHVAGKVTAPDAQLYAIRSAIVNATSRND
;
A
#
# COMPACT_ATOMS: atom_id res chain seq x y z
N SER A 1 -13.35 -34.39 -9.82
CA SER A 1 -12.09 -35.04 -10.22
C SER A 1 -11.20 -34.00 -10.92
N LEU A 2 -9.92 -34.28 -11.18
CA LEU A 2 -9.08 -33.35 -11.96
C LEU A 2 -9.61 -33.15 -13.40
N LEU A 3 -10.23 -34.18 -13.98
CA LEU A 3 -10.83 -34.12 -15.32
C LEU A 3 -12.05 -33.17 -15.35
N ASP A 4 -12.95 -33.26 -14.37
CA ASP A 4 -14.10 -32.35 -14.26
C ASP A 4 -13.63 -30.88 -14.11
N ASN A 5 -12.50 -30.68 -13.41
CA ASN A 5 -11.88 -29.36 -13.27
C ASN A 5 -11.32 -28.86 -14.60
N CYS A 6 -10.71 -29.72 -15.42
CA CYS A 6 -10.26 -29.37 -16.77
C CYS A 6 -11.43 -28.93 -17.67
N GLU A 7 -12.56 -29.63 -17.61
CA GLU A 7 -13.78 -29.25 -18.34
C GLU A 7 -14.34 -27.91 -17.88
N ALA A 8 -14.42 -27.69 -16.56
CA ALA A 8 -14.85 -26.42 -15.98
C ALA A 8 -13.93 -25.25 -16.37
N LEU A 9 -12.62 -25.46 -16.35
CA LEU A 9 -11.63 -24.46 -16.79
C LEU A 9 -11.77 -24.12 -18.27
N LYS A 10 -12.00 -25.13 -19.12
CA LYS A 10 -12.24 -24.93 -20.55
C LYS A 10 -13.50 -24.10 -20.80
N TRP A 11 -14.58 -24.43 -20.10
CA TRP A 11 -15.83 -23.66 -20.18
C TRP A 11 -15.64 -22.21 -19.71
N ALA A 12 -15.00 -22.01 -18.55
CA ALA A 12 -14.75 -20.68 -18.00
C ALA A 12 -13.84 -19.83 -18.92
N TYR A 13 -12.82 -20.45 -19.51
CA TYR A 13 -11.97 -19.79 -20.51
C TYR A 13 -12.78 -19.35 -21.72
N GLY A 14 -13.70 -20.18 -22.23
CA GLY A 14 -14.59 -19.82 -23.34
C GLY A 14 -15.46 -18.59 -23.04
N VAL A 15 -16.02 -18.51 -21.84
CA VAL A 15 -16.82 -17.34 -21.40
C VAL A 15 -15.97 -16.06 -21.38
N ILE A 16 -14.75 -16.14 -20.82
CA ILE A 16 -13.82 -15.00 -20.76
C ILE A 16 -13.37 -14.60 -22.16
N PHE A 17 -13.07 -15.57 -23.02
CA PHE A 17 -12.66 -15.33 -24.40
C PHE A 17 -13.72 -14.55 -25.19
N GLU A 18 -14.98 -14.97 -25.12
CA GLU A 18 -16.09 -14.26 -25.77
C GLU A 18 -16.28 -12.84 -25.21
N LEU A 19 -16.10 -12.68 -23.91
CA LEU A 19 -16.15 -11.36 -23.27
C LEU A 19 -15.04 -10.45 -23.77
N PHE A 20 -13.79 -10.92 -23.83
CA PHE A 20 -12.66 -10.16 -24.35
C PHE A 20 -12.85 -9.80 -25.83
N LYS A 21 -13.33 -10.75 -26.64
CA LYS A 21 -13.66 -10.52 -28.05
C LYS A 21 -14.71 -9.43 -28.22
N LYS A 22 -15.76 -9.40 -27.39
CA LYS A 22 -16.77 -8.31 -27.38
C LYS A 22 -16.16 -6.94 -27.04
N PHE A 23 -15.12 -6.90 -26.22
CA PHE A 23 -14.37 -5.68 -25.92
C PHE A 23 -13.28 -5.34 -26.96
N GLY A 24 -13.15 -6.12 -28.04
CA GLY A 24 -12.10 -5.91 -29.05
C GLY A 24 -10.69 -6.27 -28.57
N LEU A 25 -10.58 -7.08 -27.50
CA LEU A 25 -9.32 -7.54 -26.94
C LEU A 25 -9.02 -8.98 -27.39
N ALA A 26 -7.74 -9.27 -27.63
CA ALA A 26 -7.27 -10.62 -27.93
C ALA A 26 -6.56 -11.21 -26.70
N LEU A 27 -6.86 -12.47 -26.39
CA LEU A 27 -6.14 -13.25 -25.38
C LEU A 27 -4.91 -13.89 -26.03
N GLU A 28 -3.74 -13.63 -25.47
CA GLU A 28 -2.49 -14.21 -25.94
C GLU A 28 -2.28 -15.59 -25.31
N HIS A 29 -2.33 -16.63 -26.14
CA HIS A 29 -2.23 -18.00 -25.66
C HIS A 29 -0.86 -18.30 -25.03
N ASP A 30 0.21 -17.77 -25.59
CA ASP A 30 1.58 -18.01 -25.11
C ASP A 30 1.82 -17.48 -23.68
N LYS A 31 0.99 -16.53 -23.23
CA LYS A 31 0.99 -15.99 -21.86
C LYS A 31 0.00 -16.69 -20.94
N SER A 32 -0.87 -17.54 -21.49
CA SER A 32 -1.86 -18.28 -20.73
C SER A 32 -1.19 -19.48 -20.06
N GLU A 33 -1.44 -19.65 -18.77
CA GLU A 33 -0.90 -20.76 -17.98
C GLU A 33 -2.05 -21.49 -17.30
N VAL A 34 -1.91 -22.81 -17.18
CA VAL A 34 -2.83 -23.65 -16.41
C VAL A 34 -2.15 -24.10 -15.13
N PHE A 35 -2.90 -24.04 -14.04
CA PHE A 35 -2.43 -24.48 -12.73
C PHE A 35 -3.58 -25.07 -11.94
N HIS A 36 -3.36 -26.27 -11.40
CA HIS A 36 -4.34 -26.97 -10.58
C HIS A 36 -3.91 -26.88 -9.11
N PHE A 37 -4.79 -26.32 -8.28
CA PHE A 37 -4.64 -26.36 -6.82
C PHE A 37 -5.23 -27.66 -6.30
N ASP A 38 -4.37 -28.63 -6.02
CA ASP A 38 -4.77 -29.94 -5.52
C ASP A 38 -3.91 -30.32 -4.30
N TRP A 39 -4.59 -30.81 -3.26
CA TRP A 39 -3.99 -31.34 -2.04
C TRP A 39 -3.73 -32.84 -2.12
N SER A 40 -4.21 -33.51 -3.17
CA SER A 40 -3.97 -34.91 -3.45
C SER A 40 -2.47 -35.24 -3.45
N HIS A 41 -2.17 -36.50 -3.14
CA HIS A 41 -0.83 -37.06 -3.31
C HIS A 41 -0.62 -37.63 -4.72
N SER A 42 -1.64 -37.54 -5.59
CA SER A 42 -1.49 -37.95 -6.99
C SER A 42 -0.48 -37.05 -7.71
N LYS A 43 0.27 -37.67 -8.63
CA LYS A 43 1.17 -36.97 -9.56
C LYS A 43 0.45 -36.53 -10.83
N ASP A 44 -0.84 -36.83 -10.94
CA ASP A 44 -1.65 -36.48 -12.09
C ASP A 44 -1.77 -34.95 -12.17
N ASN A 45 -1.31 -34.40 -13.28
CA ASN A 45 -1.41 -32.98 -13.58
C ASN A 45 -1.81 -32.85 -15.06
N PRO A 46 -3.09 -33.12 -15.38
CA PRO A 46 -3.55 -33.25 -16.76
C PRO A 46 -3.44 -31.92 -17.51
N PRO A 47 -2.97 -31.91 -18.77
CA PRO A 47 -3.00 -30.71 -19.59
C PRO A 47 -4.43 -30.36 -20.01
N VAL A 48 -4.66 -29.07 -20.21
CA VAL A 48 -5.97 -28.57 -20.65
C VAL A 48 -5.86 -28.19 -22.12
N ASP A 49 -6.61 -28.92 -22.96
CA ASP A 49 -6.82 -28.55 -24.35
C ASP A 49 -8.04 -27.63 -24.47
N LEU A 50 -7.77 -26.35 -24.76
CA LEU A 50 -8.79 -25.32 -24.91
C LEU A 50 -9.63 -25.50 -26.18
N GLY A 51 -9.13 -26.23 -27.19
CA GLY A 51 -9.86 -26.53 -28.43
C GLY A 51 -10.32 -25.32 -29.26
N TYR A 52 -9.96 -24.10 -28.86
CA TYR A 52 -10.41 -22.85 -29.45
C TYR A 52 -9.21 -21.92 -29.69
N ALA A 53 -8.93 -21.64 -30.96
CA ALA A 53 -8.83 -20.29 -31.53
C ALA A 53 -7.77 -20.20 -32.65
N SER A 54 -8.09 -19.30 -33.58
CA SER A 54 -7.40 -18.98 -34.84
C SER A 54 -5.96 -18.45 -34.68
N TYR A 55 -5.52 -18.17 -33.44
CA TYR A 55 -4.20 -17.59 -33.09
C TYR A 55 -3.47 -18.39 -32.01
N THR A 56 -3.99 -19.57 -31.66
CA THR A 56 -3.50 -20.42 -30.59
C THR A 56 -2.64 -21.51 -31.21
N GLY A 57 -1.41 -21.71 -30.73
CA GLY A 57 -0.62 -22.87 -31.15
C GLY A 57 -1.39 -24.17 -30.88
N ALA A 58 -1.18 -25.20 -31.70
CA ALA A 58 -1.86 -26.50 -31.58
C ALA A 58 -1.48 -27.31 -30.31
N THR A 59 -0.87 -26.67 -29.31
CA THR A 59 -0.32 -27.32 -28.13
C THR A 59 -1.23 -27.11 -26.92
N PRO A 60 -1.62 -28.19 -26.21
CA PRO A 60 -2.42 -28.07 -24.99
C PRO A 60 -1.61 -27.35 -23.91
N LEU A 61 -2.30 -26.59 -23.06
CA LEU A 61 -1.67 -25.89 -21.94
C LEU A 61 -1.16 -26.90 -20.92
N LYS A 62 0.16 -26.97 -20.80
CA LYS A 62 0.83 -27.86 -19.84
C LYS A 62 0.83 -27.22 -18.46
N PRO A 63 0.40 -27.93 -17.42
CA PRO A 63 0.42 -27.39 -16.07
C PRO A 63 1.86 -27.19 -15.59
N LYS A 64 2.11 -26.06 -14.93
CA LYS A 64 3.41 -25.79 -14.31
C LYS A 64 3.49 -26.37 -12.90
N LEU A 65 4.71 -26.59 -12.41
CA LEU A 65 4.95 -27.04 -11.02
C LEU A 65 4.73 -25.92 -10.00
N TYR A 66 5.03 -24.69 -10.40
CA TYR A 66 4.78 -23.48 -9.63
C TYR A 66 4.18 -22.41 -10.56
N TRP A 67 3.21 -21.67 -10.05
CA TRP A 67 2.58 -20.58 -10.78
C TRP A 67 3.09 -19.24 -10.27
N ARG A 68 3.56 -18.38 -11.17
CA ARG A 68 4.04 -17.04 -10.82
C ARG A 68 2.97 -16.01 -11.14
N TYR A 69 2.38 -15.42 -10.12
CA TYR A 69 1.37 -14.37 -10.27
C TYR A 69 1.74 -13.13 -9.46
N LEU A 70 1.88 -11.98 -10.13
CA LEU A 70 2.29 -10.70 -9.52
C LEU A 70 3.56 -10.81 -8.63
N GLY A 71 4.50 -11.69 -9.01
CA GLY A 71 5.72 -11.94 -8.25
C GLY A 71 5.57 -12.93 -7.07
N PHE A 72 4.36 -13.38 -6.76
CA PHE A 72 4.15 -14.50 -5.84
C PHE A 72 4.33 -15.83 -6.56
N TYR A 73 4.85 -16.82 -5.85
CA TYR A 73 5.05 -18.17 -6.38
C TYR A 73 4.12 -19.10 -5.63
N PHE A 74 3.17 -19.69 -6.33
CA PHE A 74 2.18 -20.60 -5.77
C PHE A 74 2.57 -22.03 -6.09
N ASP A 75 2.57 -22.88 -5.05
CA ASP A 75 2.71 -24.33 -5.18
C ASP A 75 1.31 -24.95 -5.27
N CYS A 76 1.16 -26.15 -5.85
CA CYS A 76 -0.16 -26.80 -5.99
C CYS A 76 -0.89 -26.96 -4.65
N LYS A 77 -0.11 -27.18 -3.57
CA LYS A 77 -0.60 -27.34 -2.19
C LYS A 77 -0.70 -26.03 -1.41
N LEU A 78 -0.41 -24.89 -2.04
CA LEU A 78 -0.35 -23.57 -1.39
C LEU A 78 0.58 -23.54 -0.17
N THR A 79 1.68 -24.29 -0.22
CA THR A 79 2.71 -24.32 0.83
C THR A 79 3.68 -23.15 0.76
N PHE A 80 3.76 -22.48 -0.40
CA PHE A 80 4.65 -21.33 -0.68
C PHE A 80 6.14 -21.61 -0.41
N THR A 81 6.54 -22.87 -0.53
CA THR A 81 7.93 -23.31 -0.33
C THR A 81 8.85 -22.71 -1.37
N GLU A 82 8.46 -22.75 -2.65
CA GLU A 82 9.25 -22.15 -3.73
C GLU A 82 9.28 -20.62 -3.64
N HIS A 83 8.21 -19.98 -3.15
CA HIS A 83 8.21 -18.55 -2.88
C HIS A 83 9.27 -18.16 -1.85
N VAL A 84 9.26 -18.82 -0.69
CA VAL A 84 10.24 -18.54 0.36
C VAL A 84 11.64 -18.84 -0.13
N ARG A 85 11.84 -19.98 -0.81
CA ARG A 85 13.14 -20.37 -1.38
C ARG A 85 13.68 -19.33 -2.36
N TYR A 86 12.84 -18.84 -3.28
CA TYR A 86 13.22 -17.83 -4.26
C TYR A 86 13.63 -16.52 -3.58
N TYR A 87 12.78 -15.98 -2.70
CA TYR A 87 13.05 -14.70 -2.04
C TYR A 87 14.19 -14.80 -1.00
N SER A 88 14.35 -15.93 -0.31
CA SER A 88 15.48 -16.17 0.58
C SER A 88 16.80 -16.23 -0.19
N THR A 89 16.80 -16.89 -1.35
CA THR A 89 17.97 -17.00 -2.22
C THR A 89 18.33 -15.65 -2.82
N LYS A 90 17.33 -14.90 -3.30
CA LYS A 90 17.49 -13.54 -3.81
C LYS A 90 18.09 -12.62 -2.74
N ALA A 91 17.53 -12.65 -1.53
CA ALA A 91 18.04 -11.89 -0.39
C ALA A 91 19.47 -12.28 -0.01
N LEU A 92 19.80 -13.59 0.02
CA LEU A 92 21.15 -14.07 0.29
C LEU A 92 22.14 -13.61 -0.78
N SER A 93 21.76 -13.64 -2.06
CA SER A 93 22.58 -13.12 -3.15
C SER A 93 22.82 -11.62 -3.01
N THR A 94 21.80 -10.85 -2.61
CA THR A 94 21.95 -9.42 -2.30
C THR A 94 22.92 -9.19 -1.14
N VAL A 95 22.81 -9.95 -0.05
CA VAL A 95 23.75 -9.88 1.08
C VAL A 95 25.18 -10.23 0.65
N LYS A 96 25.36 -11.24 -0.20
CA LYS A 96 26.67 -11.59 -0.76
C LYS A 96 27.24 -10.46 -1.61
N ALA A 97 26.43 -9.81 -2.44
CA ALA A 97 26.85 -8.64 -3.22
C ALA A 97 27.25 -7.46 -2.34
N MET A 98 26.53 -7.23 -1.22
CA MET A 98 26.87 -6.18 -0.25
C MET A 98 28.25 -6.36 0.40
N LYS A 99 28.83 -7.56 0.37
CA LYS A 99 30.21 -7.78 0.82
C LYS A 99 31.23 -6.98 0.01
N MET A 100 30.91 -6.61 -1.23
CA MET A 100 31.78 -5.75 -2.03
C MET A 100 31.87 -4.31 -1.49
N LEU A 101 30.91 -3.88 -0.65
CA LEU A 101 30.84 -2.52 -0.09
C LEU A 101 31.69 -2.35 1.19
N GLY A 102 32.47 -3.36 1.58
CA GLY A 102 33.45 -3.20 2.64
C GLY A 102 34.31 -4.43 2.90
N SER A 103 35.60 -4.21 3.06
CA SER A 103 36.59 -5.16 3.54
C SER A 103 36.78 -5.04 5.06
N SER A 104 37.67 -5.86 5.63
CA SER A 104 38.10 -5.76 7.04
C SER A 104 38.87 -4.47 7.34
N THR A 105 39.46 -3.82 6.34
CA THR A 105 40.32 -2.64 6.49
C THR A 105 39.67 -1.34 6.06
N ARG A 106 38.74 -1.36 5.10
CA ARG A 106 38.04 -0.18 4.56
C ARG A 106 36.60 -0.51 4.20
N GLY A 107 35.68 0.44 4.39
CA GLY A 107 34.30 0.30 3.93
C GLY A 107 33.26 0.95 4.83
N LEU A 108 32.01 0.54 4.67
CA LEU A 108 30.87 1.04 5.44
C LEU A 108 30.99 0.71 6.94
N ARG A 109 30.60 1.67 7.79
CA ARG A 109 30.48 1.45 9.23
C ARG A 109 29.35 0.44 9.53
N PRO A 110 29.42 -0.34 10.62
CA PRO A 110 28.38 -1.32 10.96
C PRO A 110 26.95 -0.75 10.99
N VAL A 111 26.79 0.49 11.46
CA VAL A 111 25.50 1.21 11.45
C VAL A 111 24.97 1.40 10.02
N GLN A 112 25.83 1.80 9.08
CA GLN A 112 25.46 1.99 7.68
C GLN A 112 25.13 0.64 7.00
N LYS A 113 25.91 -0.41 7.32
CA LYS A 113 25.63 -1.78 6.85
C LYS A 113 24.26 -2.28 7.31
N ARG A 114 23.91 -2.01 8.58
CA ARG A 114 22.59 -2.33 9.14
C ARG A 114 21.47 -1.58 8.43
N VAL A 115 21.64 -0.28 8.17
CA VAL A 115 20.67 0.52 7.40
C VAL A 115 20.46 -0.09 6.01
N LEU A 116 21.54 -0.46 5.32
CA LEU A 116 21.46 -1.08 4.00
C LEU A 116 20.72 -2.43 4.03
N TYR A 117 21.00 -3.26 5.04
CA TYR A 117 20.26 -4.51 5.25
C TYR A 117 18.76 -4.25 5.44
N CYS A 118 18.40 -3.32 6.33
CA CYS A 118 17.01 -2.99 6.61
C CYS A 118 16.29 -2.38 5.39
N ALA A 119 16.98 -1.58 4.59
CA ALA A 119 16.40 -0.89 3.44
C ALA A 119 16.30 -1.77 2.19
N CYS A 120 17.25 -2.68 1.96
CA CYS A 120 17.32 -3.42 0.70
C CYS A 120 17.03 -4.91 0.85
N VAL A 121 17.43 -5.55 1.96
CA VAL A 121 17.29 -7.00 2.13
C VAL A 121 15.98 -7.36 2.80
N LEU A 122 15.61 -6.65 3.88
CA LEU A 122 14.36 -6.92 4.58
C LEU A 122 13.14 -6.85 3.66
N PRO A 123 12.95 -5.83 2.79
CA PRO A 123 11.78 -5.77 1.92
C PRO A 123 11.66 -6.97 0.95
N ILE A 124 12.80 -7.50 0.49
CA ILE A 124 12.84 -8.71 -0.35
C ILE A 124 12.33 -9.92 0.43
N VAL A 125 12.84 -10.11 1.65
CA VAL A 125 12.52 -11.27 2.49
C VAL A 125 11.09 -11.22 3.01
N THR A 126 10.60 -10.03 3.33
CA THR A 126 9.24 -9.83 3.84
C THR A 126 8.20 -9.76 2.71
N TYR A 127 8.60 -9.84 1.45
CA TYR A 127 7.65 -9.87 0.35
C TYR A 127 6.76 -11.11 0.47
N GLY A 128 5.44 -10.91 0.46
CA GLY A 128 4.47 -12.01 0.53
C GLY A 128 4.43 -12.78 1.85
N PHE A 129 5.08 -12.31 2.92
CA PHE A 129 5.17 -13.07 4.17
C PHE A 129 3.81 -13.47 4.75
N ARG A 130 2.78 -12.61 4.62
CA ARG A 130 1.41 -12.89 5.11
C ARG A 130 0.72 -14.05 4.39
N LEU A 131 1.19 -14.48 3.21
CA LEU A 131 0.61 -15.62 2.50
C LEU A 131 0.97 -16.96 3.17
N TRP A 132 2.14 -17.04 3.80
CA TRP A 132 2.69 -18.30 4.31
C TRP A 132 3.03 -18.28 5.80
N TYR A 133 3.07 -17.09 6.43
CA TYR A 133 3.30 -16.92 7.86
C TYR A 133 1.98 -16.58 8.57
N PHE A 134 1.33 -17.60 9.12
CA PHE A 134 0.11 -17.49 9.92
C PHE A 134 0.02 -18.62 10.95
N ALA A 135 -0.87 -18.51 11.94
CA ALA A 135 -0.90 -19.38 13.12
C ALA A 135 -1.02 -20.89 12.80
N ALA A 136 -1.78 -21.26 11.77
CA ALA A 136 -1.98 -22.65 11.37
C ALA A 136 -0.91 -23.17 10.38
N ALA A 137 -0.01 -22.32 9.88
CA ALA A 137 0.99 -22.71 8.90
C ALA A 137 2.21 -23.38 9.53
N ARG A 138 2.71 -24.44 8.90
CA ARG A 138 3.97 -25.10 9.29
C ARG A 138 5.17 -24.36 8.68
N CYS A 139 5.60 -23.27 9.29
CA CYS A 139 6.65 -22.40 8.72
C CYS A 139 8.10 -22.78 9.10
N LYS A 140 8.37 -23.91 9.76
CA LYS A 140 9.72 -24.23 10.29
C LYS A 140 10.80 -24.21 9.21
N GLY A 141 10.57 -24.86 8.07
CA GLY A 141 11.51 -24.87 6.95
C GLY A 141 11.73 -23.49 6.33
N ALA A 142 10.64 -22.75 6.13
CA ALA A 142 10.70 -21.37 5.64
C ALA A 142 11.54 -20.48 6.54
N LEU A 143 11.31 -20.52 7.86
CA LEU A 143 12.06 -19.76 8.85
C LEU A 143 13.54 -20.13 8.88
N HIS A 144 13.88 -21.41 8.66
CA HIS A 144 15.27 -21.85 8.62
C HIS A 144 16.05 -21.19 7.47
N HIS A 145 15.48 -21.13 6.25
CA HIS A 145 16.11 -20.44 5.12
C HIS A 145 16.33 -18.96 5.41
N LEU A 146 15.36 -18.30 6.04
CA LEU A 146 15.48 -16.89 6.39
C LEU A 146 16.52 -16.66 7.51
N SER A 147 16.56 -17.51 8.53
CA SER A 147 17.58 -17.42 9.59
C SER A 147 18.99 -17.61 9.05
N THR A 148 19.17 -18.48 8.06
CA THR A 148 20.48 -18.72 7.43
C THR A 148 20.94 -17.48 6.67
N MET A 149 20.04 -16.84 5.93
CA MET A 149 20.30 -15.57 5.25
C MET A 149 20.58 -14.44 6.24
N GLN A 150 19.77 -14.32 7.30
CA GLN A 150 19.94 -13.28 8.32
C GLN A 150 21.27 -13.43 9.07
N ARG A 151 21.67 -14.66 9.42
CA ARG A 151 23.00 -14.93 9.98
C ARG A 151 24.12 -14.45 9.06
N SER A 152 23.99 -14.69 7.75
CA SER A 152 24.97 -14.21 6.76
C SER A 152 25.08 -12.69 6.75
N ALA A 153 23.94 -12.00 6.84
CA ALA A 153 23.89 -10.54 6.93
C ALA A 153 24.47 -10.02 8.26
N ALA A 154 24.11 -10.64 9.39
CA ALA A 154 24.61 -10.27 10.71
C ALA A 154 26.13 -10.39 10.81
N LEU A 155 26.71 -11.46 10.25
CA LEU A 155 28.17 -11.62 10.15
C LEU A 155 28.83 -10.54 9.29
N TRP A 156 28.19 -10.13 8.17
CA TRP A 156 28.71 -9.05 7.34
C TRP A 156 28.64 -7.68 8.02
N ILE A 157 27.56 -7.41 8.77
CA ILE A 157 27.36 -6.17 9.54
C ILE A 157 28.40 -6.05 10.65
N THR A 158 28.53 -7.10 11.46
CA THR A 158 29.39 -7.11 12.66
C THR A 158 30.86 -7.36 12.34
N GLY A 159 31.17 -8.08 11.26
CA GLY A 159 32.52 -8.58 11.00
C GLY A 159 32.94 -9.72 11.94
N ALA A 160 32.00 -10.33 12.68
CA ALA A 160 32.30 -11.41 13.61
C ALA A 160 32.78 -12.69 12.91
N PHE A 161 33.42 -13.58 13.66
CA PHE A 161 33.90 -14.86 13.15
C PHE A 161 32.76 -15.75 12.68
N ARG A 162 33.03 -16.60 11.67
CA ARG A 162 32.03 -17.54 11.14
C ARG A 162 31.50 -18.53 12.19
N THR A 163 32.28 -18.80 13.23
CA THR A 163 31.97 -19.69 14.36
C THR A 163 31.14 -19.02 15.46
N SER A 164 30.96 -17.70 15.43
CA SER A 164 30.21 -16.98 16.47
C SER A 164 28.74 -17.44 16.53
N LEU A 165 28.15 -17.50 17.74
CA LEU A 165 26.78 -17.96 17.95
C LEU A 165 25.76 -17.05 17.25
N THR A 166 24.74 -17.63 16.60
CA THR A 166 23.75 -16.88 15.78
C THR A 166 23.03 -15.79 16.57
N GLY A 167 22.44 -16.13 17.72
CA GLY A 167 21.71 -15.14 18.52
C GLY A 167 22.60 -14.00 19.01
N GLY A 168 23.87 -14.30 19.31
CA GLY A 168 24.85 -13.29 19.73
C GLY A 168 25.19 -12.32 18.60
N VAL A 169 25.48 -12.82 17.39
CA VAL A 169 25.81 -11.93 16.25
C VAL A 169 24.60 -11.13 15.77
N GLU A 170 23.39 -11.67 15.86
CA GLU A 170 22.16 -10.93 15.55
C GLU A 170 21.93 -9.80 16.56
N ALA A 171 22.10 -10.07 17.85
CA ALA A 171 22.00 -9.07 18.91
C ALA A 171 23.04 -7.96 18.73
N LEU A 172 24.30 -8.30 18.47
CA LEU A 172 25.38 -7.34 18.20
C LEU A 172 25.13 -6.52 16.91
N ALA A 173 24.52 -7.13 15.89
CA ALA A 173 24.10 -6.44 14.68
C ALA A 173 22.87 -5.53 14.89
N GLY A 174 22.24 -5.57 16.07
CA GLY A 174 20.98 -4.86 16.34
C GLY A 174 19.82 -5.40 15.50
N LEU A 175 19.82 -6.69 15.19
CA LEU A 175 18.78 -7.37 14.42
C LEU A 175 17.96 -8.29 15.34
N PRO A 176 16.63 -8.16 15.37
CA PRO A 176 15.79 -9.15 16.06
C PRO A 176 15.83 -10.48 15.29
N PRO A 177 15.69 -11.64 15.98
CA PRO A 177 15.46 -12.93 15.34
C PRO A 177 14.33 -12.85 14.30
N ILE A 178 14.53 -13.45 13.13
CA ILE A 178 13.62 -13.27 11.98
C ILE A 178 12.17 -13.64 12.29
N ASN A 179 11.95 -14.68 13.09
CA ASN A 179 10.63 -15.11 13.53
C ASN A 179 9.91 -14.03 14.35
N LEU A 180 10.65 -13.34 15.23
CA LEU A 180 10.11 -12.23 16.02
C LEU A 180 9.85 -11.00 15.16
N LEU A 181 10.69 -10.75 14.15
CA LEU A 181 10.44 -9.69 13.17
C LEU A 181 9.15 -9.95 12.38
N LEU A 182 8.97 -11.16 11.85
CA LEU A 182 7.76 -11.52 11.09
C LEU A 182 6.50 -11.46 11.97
N ARG A 183 6.58 -11.93 13.21
CA ARG A 183 5.50 -11.79 14.19
C ARG A 183 5.11 -10.31 14.39
N ARG A 184 6.10 -9.45 14.66
CA ARG A 184 5.88 -8.00 14.82
C ARG A 184 5.25 -7.37 13.58
N LEU A 185 5.70 -7.77 12.38
CA LEU A 185 5.15 -7.26 11.12
C LEU A 185 3.71 -7.76 10.90
N SER A 186 3.40 -9.00 11.25
CA SER A 186 2.03 -9.53 11.22
C SER A 186 1.13 -8.72 12.15
N GLU A 187 1.51 -8.63 13.43
CA GLU A 187 0.75 -7.89 14.44
C GLU A 187 0.53 -6.43 14.00
N ARG A 188 1.56 -5.74 13.49
CA ARG A 188 1.43 -4.37 12.97
C ARG A 188 0.47 -4.27 11.80
N ALA A 189 0.49 -5.23 10.88
CA ALA A 189 -0.44 -5.27 9.77
C ALA A 189 -1.87 -5.48 10.30
N ASP A 190 -2.05 -6.42 11.21
CA ASP A 190 -3.33 -6.75 11.82
C ASP A 190 -3.92 -5.54 12.58
N TYR A 191 -3.11 -4.82 13.35
CA TYR A 191 -3.51 -3.55 13.97
C TYR A 191 -3.93 -2.50 12.93
N ARG A 192 -3.18 -2.34 11.84
CA ARG A 192 -3.55 -1.40 10.76
C ARG A 192 -4.93 -1.73 10.21
N PHE A 193 -5.22 -3.02 9.98
CA PHE A 193 -6.55 -3.46 9.53
C PHE A 193 -7.64 -3.19 10.56
N ALA A 194 -7.39 -3.44 11.85
CA ALA A 194 -8.35 -3.17 12.92
C ALA A 194 -8.68 -1.67 13.05
N THR A 195 -7.69 -0.79 12.79
CA THR A 195 -7.86 0.66 12.83
C THR A 195 -8.50 1.28 11.58
N LEU A 196 -8.72 0.50 10.50
CA LEU A 196 -9.40 1.02 9.31
C LEU A 196 -10.83 1.44 9.67
N THR A 197 -11.34 2.50 9.05
CA THR A 197 -12.74 2.91 9.24
C THR A 197 -13.70 1.78 8.84
N PRO A 198 -14.85 1.63 9.51
CA PRO A 198 -15.86 0.61 9.14
C PRO A 198 -16.29 0.69 7.67
N THR A 199 -16.25 1.88 7.07
CA THR A 199 -16.58 2.16 5.66
C THR A 199 -15.45 1.84 4.67
N HIS A 200 -14.27 1.43 5.13
CA HIS A 200 -13.14 1.17 4.25
C HIS A 200 -13.38 -0.09 3.40
N PRO A 201 -13.19 -0.05 2.06
CA PRO A 201 -13.54 -1.16 1.17
C PRO A 201 -12.79 -2.45 1.49
N VAL A 202 -11.52 -2.36 1.89
CA VAL A 202 -10.73 -3.53 2.30
C VAL A 202 -11.27 -4.15 3.59
N ARG A 203 -11.78 -3.34 4.53
CA ARG A 203 -12.37 -3.85 5.77
C ARG A 203 -13.71 -4.51 5.48
N ALA A 204 -14.54 -3.92 4.61
CA ALA A 204 -15.81 -4.49 4.17
C ALA A 204 -15.64 -5.81 3.38
N PHE A 205 -14.58 -5.91 2.57
CA PHE A 205 -14.26 -7.16 1.88
C PHE A 205 -13.81 -8.25 2.85
N LEU A 206 -12.89 -7.91 3.77
CA LEU A 206 -12.30 -8.87 4.71
C LEU A 206 -13.24 -9.27 5.84
N SER A 207 -14.19 -8.42 6.24
CA SER A 207 -15.19 -8.76 7.26
C SER A 207 -16.06 -9.96 6.86
N ARG A 208 -16.20 -10.22 5.55
CA ARG A 208 -16.92 -11.39 5.01
C ARG A 208 -16.22 -12.71 5.32
N PHE A 209 -14.93 -12.69 5.62
CA PHE A 209 -14.11 -13.87 5.85
C PHE A 209 -13.89 -14.18 7.34
N ASN A 210 -14.67 -13.58 8.25
CA ASN A 210 -14.55 -13.76 9.70
C ASN A 210 -13.10 -13.63 10.21
N CYS A 211 -12.29 -12.75 9.61
CA CYS A 211 -10.97 -12.44 10.14
C CYS A 211 -11.16 -11.79 11.52
N GLY A 212 -10.86 -12.54 12.57
CA GLY A 212 -11.13 -12.18 13.96
C GLY A 212 -10.82 -10.71 14.23
N THR A 213 -11.84 -9.99 14.69
CA THR A 213 -11.72 -8.58 15.05
C THR A 213 -10.73 -8.47 16.20
N ILE A 214 -9.48 -8.17 15.90
CA ILE A 214 -8.51 -7.83 16.93
C ILE A 214 -9.02 -6.53 17.54
N ALA A 215 -9.56 -6.63 18.74
CA ALA A 215 -9.89 -5.47 19.53
C ALA A 215 -8.57 -4.74 19.83
N PRO A 216 -8.47 -3.42 19.58
CA PRO A 216 -7.32 -2.66 20.03
C PRO A 216 -7.15 -2.88 21.53
N HIS A 217 -5.91 -3.03 21.99
CA HIS A 217 -5.62 -3.22 23.41
C HIS A 217 -6.29 -2.10 24.24
N PRO A 218 -6.96 -2.37 25.36
CA PRO A 218 -7.74 -1.37 26.09
C PRO A 218 -6.90 -0.20 26.63
N SER A 219 -5.60 -0.39 26.86
CA SER A 219 -4.68 0.71 27.20
C SER A 219 -4.18 1.53 26.00
N LEU A 220 -4.40 1.05 24.77
CA LEU A 220 -4.36 1.86 23.56
C LEU A 220 -5.72 2.55 23.36
N SER A 221 -6.21 3.21 24.43
CA SER A 221 -6.88 4.49 24.23
C SER A 221 -5.98 5.27 23.27
N ILE A 222 -6.54 5.82 22.20
CA ILE A 222 -5.84 6.56 21.16
C ILE A 222 -5.15 7.77 21.81
N GLN A 223 -4.01 7.58 22.45
CA GLN A 223 -2.95 8.55 22.49
C GLN A 223 -2.37 8.53 21.09
N THR A 224 -3.04 9.26 20.22
CA THR A 224 -2.62 9.64 18.88
C THR A 224 -1.09 9.72 18.84
N MET A 225 -0.47 8.84 18.06
CA MET A 225 0.99 8.73 17.92
C MET A 225 1.65 10.11 17.90
N SER A 226 2.39 10.43 18.96
CA SER A 226 2.96 11.75 19.20
C SER A 226 4.22 12.05 18.36
N GLU A 227 4.73 11.10 17.58
CA GLU A 227 5.78 11.35 16.59
C GLU A 227 5.40 10.77 15.23
N LEU A 228 5.10 11.68 14.29
CA LEU A 228 4.85 11.37 12.89
C LEU A 228 6.15 11.57 12.11
N GLU A 229 6.57 10.54 11.39
CA GLU A 229 7.51 10.66 10.28
C GLU A 229 6.90 11.65 9.26
N ILE A 230 7.44 12.87 9.23
CA ILE A 230 7.05 13.90 8.28
C ILE A 230 7.53 13.45 6.90
N PHE A 231 6.63 12.86 6.10
CA PHE A 231 6.83 12.77 4.66
C PHE A 231 6.80 14.21 4.11
N ARG A 232 7.97 14.77 3.81
CA ARG A 232 8.07 16.03 3.07
C ARG A 232 7.64 15.79 1.63
N THR A 233 6.38 16.05 1.31
CA THR A 233 5.92 16.26 -0.06
C THR A 233 6.31 17.66 -0.50
N SER A 234 7.59 17.88 -0.81
CA SER A 234 8.03 19.15 -1.40
C SER A 234 8.55 18.91 -2.81
N GLY A 235 7.64 19.00 -3.77
CA GLY A 235 7.93 19.20 -5.19
C GLY A 235 6.82 20.08 -5.78
N THR A 236 7.20 21.00 -6.67
CA THR A 236 6.32 21.89 -7.45
C THR A 236 5.28 21.14 -8.31
N LEU A 237 5.39 19.82 -8.42
CA LEU A 237 4.52 18.92 -9.17
C LEU A 237 3.13 18.68 -8.55
N PHE A 238 2.86 19.22 -7.37
CA PHE A 238 1.60 19.02 -6.63
C PHE A 238 0.75 20.29 -6.48
N GLU A 239 1.09 21.37 -7.20
CA GLU A 239 0.25 22.57 -7.23
C GLU A 239 -1.06 22.28 -8.00
N PRO A 240 -2.24 22.66 -7.45
CA PRO A 240 -3.51 22.63 -8.17
C PRO A 240 -3.38 23.39 -9.50
N GLY A 241 -3.86 22.79 -10.61
CA GLY A 241 -3.74 23.34 -11.97
C GLY A 241 -2.68 22.68 -12.87
N VAL A 242 -1.79 21.84 -12.33
CA VAL A 242 -0.71 21.22 -13.14
C VAL A 242 -1.03 19.79 -13.61
N ARG A 243 -2.05 19.12 -13.04
CA ARG A 243 -2.36 17.70 -13.34
C ARG A 243 -3.63 17.44 -14.15
N LEU A 244 -4.48 18.43 -14.35
CA LEU A 244 -5.75 18.30 -15.08
C LEU A 244 -6.04 19.65 -15.76
N MET A 245 -6.44 19.64 -17.04
CA MET A 245 -7.00 20.83 -17.67
C MET A 245 -8.36 21.13 -17.03
N ASP A 246 -8.41 22.15 -16.17
CA ASP A 246 -9.67 22.64 -15.61
C ASP A 246 -10.47 23.32 -16.71
N ARG A 247 -11.61 22.72 -17.10
CA ARG A 247 -12.48 23.22 -18.17
C ARG A 247 -13.13 24.57 -17.86
N PHE A 248 -13.10 25.01 -16.61
CA PHE A 248 -13.73 26.24 -16.10
C PHE A 248 -12.77 27.01 -15.18
N ALA A 249 -11.50 27.15 -15.58
CA ALA A 249 -10.48 27.84 -14.79
C ALA A 249 -10.84 29.32 -14.52
N ASP A 250 -11.65 29.93 -15.39
CA ASP A 250 -12.23 31.27 -15.27
C ASP A 250 -13.21 31.40 -14.08
N GLN A 251 -13.73 30.29 -13.57
CA GLN A 251 -14.70 30.24 -12.47
C GLN A 251 -14.05 29.88 -11.12
N VAL A 252 -12.74 29.62 -11.09
CA VAL A 252 -12.00 29.23 -9.87
C VAL A 252 -11.11 30.38 -9.42
N HIS A 253 -11.34 30.87 -8.20
CA HIS A 253 -10.54 31.94 -7.61
C HIS A 253 -9.81 31.44 -6.35
N PHE A 254 -8.48 31.62 -6.32
CA PHE A 254 -7.64 31.28 -5.17
C PHE A 254 -7.24 32.55 -4.40
N ASP A 255 -7.48 32.59 -3.08
CA ASP A 255 -7.00 33.64 -2.17
C ASP A 255 -6.00 33.03 -1.17
N ASP A 256 -4.73 33.02 -1.56
CA ASP A 256 -3.63 32.58 -0.70
C ASP A 256 -3.08 33.73 0.13
N CYS A 257 -2.91 33.52 1.44
CA CYS A 257 -2.25 34.51 2.30
C CYS A 257 -1.24 33.91 3.24
N LYS A 258 -0.02 34.42 3.12
CA LYS A 258 1.10 34.13 4.00
C LYS A 258 1.26 35.30 4.96
N ILE A 259 0.68 35.19 6.15
CA ILE A 259 0.83 36.23 7.18
C ILE A 259 2.22 36.07 7.81
N SER A 260 3.12 37.02 7.54
CA SER A 260 4.44 37.09 8.20
C SER A 260 4.30 37.59 9.64
N CYS A 261 5.20 37.13 10.52
CA CYS A 261 5.13 37.32 11.99
C CYS A 261 5.21 38.79 12.48
N GLY A 262 5.53 39.76 11.61
CA GLY A 262 5.56 41.19 11.94
C GLY A 262 4.28 41.92 11.54
N ASP A 263 3.68 42.67 12.49
CA ASP A 263 2.40 43.40 12.39
C ASP A 263 1.18 42.53 12.04
N ALA A 264 1.02 41.42 12.77
CA ALA A 264 -0.09 40.48 12.59
C ALA A 264 -1.46 41.15 12.75
N ASP A 265 -1.65 42.05 13.73
CA ASP A 265 -2.97 42.59 14.06
C ASP A 265 -3.54 43.54 13.00
N LYS A 266 -2.72 44.42 12.40
CA LYS A 266 -3.15 45.31 11.32
C LYS A 266 -3.46 44.52 10.05
N LYS A 267 -2.63 43.52 9.73
CA LYS A 267 -2.83 42.61 8.59
C LYS A 267 -4.09 41.76 8.75
N LEU A 268 -4.36 41.28 9.98
CA LEU A 268 -5.56 40.51 10.29
C LEU A 268 -6.82 41.35 10.08
N LYS A 269 -6.86 42.58 10.62
CA LYS A 269 -8.00 43.50 10.45
C LYS A 269 -8.29 43.83 8.99
N HIS A 270 -7.25 44.08 8.18
CA HIS A 270 -7.42 44.31 6.75
C HIS A 270 -7.97 43.06 6.04
N ARG A 271 -7.48 41.86 6.42
CA ARG A 271 -7.93 40.60 5.84
C ARG A 271 -9.37 40.27 6.23
N THR A 272 -9.79 40.52 7.47
CA THR A 272 -11.19 40.35 7.88
C THR A 272 -12.11 41.22 7.02
N LYS A 273 -11.79 42.51 6.86
CA LYS A 273 -12.56 43.41 5.98
C LYS A 273 -12.62 42.94 4.52
N HIS A 274 -11.54 42.35 4.01
CA HIS A 274 -11.51 41.79 2.65
C HIS A 274 -12.40 40.55 2.54
N LEU A 275 -12.31 39.64 3.51
CA LEU A 275 -13.14 38.43 3.56
C LEU A 275 -14.62 38.77 3.73
N ASP A 276 -14.96 39.77 4.54
CA ASP A 276 -16.34 40.24 4.71
C ASP A 276 -16.90 40.81 3.39
N LYS A 277 -16.11 41.63 2.66
CA LYS A 277 -16.52 42.12 1.32
C LYS A 277 -16.70 41.01 0.30
N LEU A 278 -15.82 40.00 0.32
CA LEU A 278 -15.95 38.83 -0.54
C LEU A 278 -17.20 38.03 -0.16
N TRP A 279 -17.46 37.88 1.13
CA TRP A 279 -18.64 37.21 1.66
C TRP A 279 -19.93 37.87 1.15
N ASP A 280 -20.02 39.20 1.22
CA ASP A 280 -21.18 39.95 0.73
C ASP A 280 -21.39 39.71 -0.77
N LYS A 281 -20.33 39.85 -1.58
CA LYS A 281 -20.37 39.62 -3.03
C LYS A 281 -20.77 38.18 -3.41
N ILE A 282 -20.36 37.20 -2.61
CA ILE A 282 -20.64 35.78 -2.84
C ILE A 282 -22.07 35.43 -2.41
N SER A 283 -22.57 36.04 -1.33
CA SER A 283 -23.93 35.81 -0.84
C SER A 283 -25.02 36.21 -1.85
N GLU A 284 -24.72 37.17 -2.73
CA GLU A 284 -25.60 37.63 -3.81
C GLU A 284 -25.66 36.66 -5.00
N ASN A 285 -24.68 35.77 -5.17
CA ASN A 285 -24.54 34.94 -6.37
C ASN A 285 -25.10 33.52 -6.17
N ILE A 286 -25.95 33.07 -7.09
CA ILE A 286 -26.65 31.78 -6.98
C ILE A 286 -25.68 30.65 -7.36
N GLY A 287 -25.30 29.80 -6.39
CA GLY A 287 -24.58 28.54 -6.66
C GLY A 287 -23.07 28.53 -6.36
N THR A 288 -22.57 29.44 -5.52
CA THR A 288 -21.14 29.50 -5.18
C THR A 288 -20.76 28.51 -4.06
N TYR A 289 -19.70 27.73 -4.28
CA TYR A 289 -19.14 26.79 -3.31
C TYR A 289 -17.87 27.34 -2.68
N TYR A 290 -17.77 27.28 -1.34
CA TYR A 290 -16.58 27.70 -0.62
C TYR A 290 -15.88 26.52 0.06
N ALA A 291 -14.57 26.45 -0.10
CA ALA A 291 -13.69 25.56 0.64
C ALA A 291 -12.55 26.39 1.24
N GLY A 292 -12.41 26.36 2.56
CA GLY A 292 -11.39 27.08 3.30
C GLY A 292 -10.55 26.13 4.13
N THR A 293 -9.27 26.44 4.26
CA THR A 293 -8.37 25.71 5.16
C THR A 293 -7.64 26.66 6.08
N ASP A 294 -7.54 26.27 7.34
CA ASP A 294 -6.61 26.88 8.29
C ASP A 294 -5.61 25.81 8.70
N ALA A 295 -4.32 26.09 8.52
CA ALA A 295 -3.24 25.18 8.85
C ALA A 295 -2.24 25.86 9.77
N ARG A 296 -2.21 25.43 11.02
CA ARG A 296 -1.13 25.75 11.96
C ARG A 296 -0.10 24.62 11.96
N ARG A 297 1.10 24.88 12.50
CA ARG A 297 2.23 23.92 12.56
C ARG A 297 1.86 22.49 13.01
N TYR A 298 0.76 22.31 13.75
CA TYR A 298 0.37 21.02 14.32
C TYR A 298 -1.06 20.56 13.99
N GLN A 299 -1.84 21.35 13.25
CA GLN A 299 -3.24 21.01 12.98
C GLN A 299 -3.76 21.78 11.77
N ALA A 300 -4.36 21.05 10.82
CA ALA A 300 -5.11 21.65 9.72
C ALA A 300 -6.61 21.40 9.93
N ILE A 301 -7.42 22.43 9.71
CA ILE A 301 -8.87 22.38 9.68
C ILE A 301 -9.27 22.66 8.24
N ALA A 302 -10.07 21.74 7.69
CA ALA A 302 -10.73 21.90 6.41
C ALA A 302 -12.20 22.23 6.67
N ALA A 303 -12.67 23.35 6.15
CA ALA A 303 -14.08 23.70 6.18
C ALA A 303 -14.59 23.86 4.75
N SER A 304 -15.82 23.44 4.51
CA SER A 304 -16.53 23.74 3.28
C SER A 304 -17.94 24.18 3.60
N ILE A 305 -18.42 25.18 2.87
CA ILE A 305 -19.74 25.77 3.04
C ILE A 305 -20.38 25.90 1.66
N LEU A 306 -21.65 25.51 1.57
CA LEU A 306 -22.47 25.62 0.38
C LEU A 306 -23.53 26.70 0.58
N PHE A 307 -23.54 27.69 -0.31
CA PHE A 307 -24.58 28.72 -0.41
C PHE A 307 -25.42 28.56 -1.66
N SER A 308 -26.73 28.71 -1.53
CA SER A 308 -27.66 28.74 -2.66
C SER A 308 -28.79 29.71 -2.37
N GLY A 309 -28.91 30.74 -3.22
CA GLY A 309 -29.96 31.77 -3.12
C GLY A 309 -29.88 32.63 -1.86
N GLY A 310 -28.66 33.06 -1.45
CA GLY A 310 -28.46 33.87 -0.24
C GLY A 310 -28.60 33.12 1.09
N VAL A 311 -28.85 31.80 1.06
CA VAL A 311 -29.01 30.98 2.27
C VAL A 311 -27.89 29.94 2.37
N GLU A 312 -27.29 29.82 3.56
CA GLU A 312 -26.36 28.74 3.90
C GLU A 312 -27.12 27.41 3.87
N ARG A 313 -26.87 26.59 2.85
CA ARG A 313 -27.51 25.27 2.78
C ARG A 313 -26.79 24.23 3.61
N TRP A 314 -25.47 24.36 3.73
CA TRP A 314 -24.69 23.34 4.40
C TRP A 314 -23.29 23.78 4.80
N ARG A 315 -22.79 23.25 5.91
CA ARG A 315 -21.44 23.48 6.43
C ARG A 315 -20.85 22.18 6.95
N THR A 316 -19.64 21.86 6.48
CA THR A 316 -18.76 20.92 7.18
C THR A 316 -17.51 21.56 7.70
N ARG A 317 -17.09 21.06 8.85
CA ARG A 317 -15.78 21.29 9.43
C ARG A 317 -15.17 19.94 9.74
N HIS A 318 -14.02 19.68 9.14
CA HIS A 318 -13.24 18.49 9.38
C HIS A 318 -11.92 18.91 10.02
N VAL A 319 -11.61 18.31 11.16
CA VAL A 319 -10.26 18.36 11.71
C VAL A 319 -9.44 17.40 10.86
N ALA A 320 -8.69 17.92 9.90
CA ALA A 320 -7.87 17.12 8.99
C ALA A 320 -6.64 16.51 9.70
N GLY A 321 -6.38 16.87 10.96
CA GLY A 321 -5.27 16.34 11.75
C GLY A 321 -3.93 16.99 11.36
N LYS A 322 -2.82 16.28 11.55
CA LYS A 322 -1.47 16.70 11.11
C LYS A 322 -1.31 16.40 9.62
N VAL A 323 -1.97 17.21 8.79
CA VAL A 323 -1.96 17.14 7.33
C VAL A 323 -1.43 18.47 6.79
N THR A 324 -0.73 18.46 5.65
CA THR A 324 -0.21 19.70 5.06
C THR A 324 -1.38 20.61 4.62
N ALA A 325 -1.17 21.93 4.60
CA ALA A 325 -2.23 22.86 4.17
C ALA A 325 -2.83 22.52 2.79
N PRO A 326 -2.01 22.13 1.77
CA PRO A 326 -2.53 21.71 0.47
C PRO A 326 -3.37 20.42 0.52
N ASP A 327 -2.96 19.43 1.31
CA ASP A 327 -3.70 18.17 1.45
C ASP A 327 -5.05 18.39 2.15
N ALA A 328 -5.08 19.25 3.17
CA ALA A 328 -6.32 19.67 3.81
C ALA A 328 -7.23 20.43 2.83
N GLN A 329 -6.65 21.19 1.90
CA GLN A 329 -7.38 21.98 0.91
C GLN A 329 -7.98 21.09 -0.17
N LEU A 330 -7.21 20.12 -0.69
CA LEU A 330 -7.71 19.09 -1.60
C LEU A 330 -8.83 18.28 -0.96
N TYR A 331 -8.72 17.96 0.33
CA TYR A 331 -9.80 17.29 1.07
C TYR A 331 -11.05 18.17 1.20
N ALA A 332 -10.90 19.46 1.50
CA ALA A 332 -12.00 20.42 1.57
C ALA A 332 -12.72 20.55 0.22
N ILE A 333 -11.96 20.71 -0.86
CA ILE A 333 -12.46 20.80 -2.24
C ILE A 333 -13.18 19.53 -2.66
N ARG A 334 -12.56 18.36 -2.46
CA ARG A 334 -13.18 17.07 -2.77
C ARG A 334 -14.50 16.88 -2.01
N SER A 335 -14.52 17.22 -0.72
CA SER A 335 -15.73 17.12 0.10
C SER A 335 -16.80 18.08 -0.39
N ALA A 336 -16.44 19.31 -0.78
CA ALA A 336 -17.38 20.26 -1.37
C ALA A 336 -17.98 19.72 -2.68
N ILE A 337 -17.16 19.21 -3.61
CA ILE A 337 -17.60 18.67 -4.90
C ILE A 337 -18.53 17.46 -4.72
N VAL A 338 -18.17 16.51 -3.87
CA VAL A 338 -19.00 15.31 -3.63
C VAL A 338 -20.38 15.70 -3.08
N ASN A 339 -20.45 16.70 -2.20
CA ASN A 339 -21.73 17.16 -1.67
C ASN A 339 -22.52 18.00 -2.69
N ALA A 340 -21.83 18.70 -3.59
CA ALA A 340 -22.46 19.42 -4.69
C ALA A 340 -23.12 18.48 -5.69
N THR A 341 -22.41 17.42 -6.09
CA THR A 341 -22.85 16.53 -7.15
C THR A 341 -23.87 15.49 -6.68
N SER A 342 -23.84 15.11 -5.41
CA SER A 342 -24.76 14.11 -4.85
C SER A 342 -26.17 14.65 -4.54
N ARG A 343 -26.40 15.96 -4.68
CA ARG A 343 -27.63 16.62 -4.20
C ARG A 343 -28.25 17.61 -5.19
N ASN A 344 -27.86 17.54 -6.46
CA ASN A 344 -28.54 18.23 -7.56
C ASN A 344 -29.72 17.40 -8.14
N ASP A 345 -30.20 16.39 -7.42
CA ASP A 345 -31.49 15.72 -7.64
C ASP A 345 -32.55 16.25 -6.66
#